data_AF-A0A9R0JNY0-F1
#
_entry.id   AF-A0A9R0JNY0-F1
#
_cell.length_a   1.000
_cell.length_b   1.000
_cell.length_c   1.000
_cell.angle_alpha   90.00
_cell.angle_beta   90.00
_cell.angle_gamma   90.00
#
_symmetry.space_group_name_H-M   'P 1'
#
loop_
_entity.id
_entity.type
_entity.pdbx_description
1 polymer ?
#
loop_
_entity_poly.entity_id
_entity_poly.type
_entity_poly.pdbx_seq_one_letter_code
_entity_poly.pdbx_strand_id
1 'polypeptide(L)'
;SSILVVTFPYLLILAVLCFLFCRDWPVEKLKEVKVADALKHPNWSMGKKITVDSATLFNKGLEVIEAHYLFGAEYDDIEIVIHPQSIIHSMIETQDSSVLAQLGWPDMRLPILYTLSWPDRIYCSEITWPRLDLCKLGSLTFRAPDNEKYPSVNLAYAAGRAGGTMTGVLSAAN
;
A
#
# COMPACT_ATOMS: atom_id res chain seq x y z
N SER A 1 21.93 -10.39 17.06
CA SER A 1 20.47 -10.56 17.16
C SER A 1 19.82 -9.30 16.59
N SER A 2 20.26 -8.84 15.42
CA SER A 2 19.79 -9.28 14.10
C SER A 2 18.36 -8.79 13.89
N ILE A 3 18.28 -7.52 13.50
CA ILE A 3 17.18 -6.93 12.74
C ILE A 3 16.65 -8.02 11.80
N LEU A 4 15.37 -8.36 11.90
CA LEU A 4 14.68 -9.21 10.94
C LEU A 4 14.44 -8.40 9.65
N VAL A 5 15.50 -7.84 9.07
CA VAL A 5 15.62 -7.76 7.62
C VAL A 5 15.93 -9.20 7.26
N VAL A 6 14.89 -10.02 7.18
CA VAL A 6 15.02 -11.25 6.44
C VAL A 6 15.13 -10.80 5.01
N THR A 7 16.36 -10.67 4.52
CA THR A 7 16.63 -10.73 3.10
C THR A 7 16.13 -12.11 2.67
N PHE A 8 14.87 -12.19 2.26
CA PHE A 8 14.36 -13.32 1.54
C PHE A 8 14.78 -13.07 0.09
N PRO A 9 15.74 -13.83 -0.47
CA PRO A 9 16.21 -13.60 -1.84
C PRO A 9 15.16 -13.90 -2.94
N TYR A 10 13.90 -14.12 -2.55
CA TYR A 10 12.72 -14.35 -3.39
C TYR A 10 11.47 -13.86 -2.63
N LEU A 11 11.43 -12.57 -2.30
CA LEU A 11 10.34 -11.95 -1.54
C LEU A 11 9.37 -11.26 -2.50
N LEU A 12 8.24 -11.90 -2.84
CA LEU A 12 7.17 -11.15 -3.49
C LEU A 12 6.50 -10.26 -2.43
N ILE A 13 6.63 -8.94 -2.58
CA ILE A 13 5.91 -7.97 -1.75
C ILE A 13 4.61 -7.63 -2.46
N LEU A 14 3.50 -8.04 -1.86
CA LEU A 14 2.17 -7.66 -2.33
C LEU A 14 1.78 -6.36 -1.63
N ALA A 15 2.04 -5.24 -2.31
CA ALA A 15 1.70 -3.90 -1.84
C ALA A 15 0.20 -3.69 -1.97
N VAL A 16 -0.50 -3.74 -0.84
CA VAL A 16 -1.96 -3.71 -0.84
C VAL A 16 -2.47 -2.27 -0.84
N LEU A 17 -3.24 -1.90 -1.85
CA LEU A 17 -3.87 -0.59 -1.94
C LEU A 17 -5.26 -0.60 -1.30
N CYS A 18 -5.41 0.23 -0.28
CA CYS A 18 -6.62 0.35 0.52
C CYS A 18 -7.81 1.01 -0.20
N PHE A 19 -7.59 2.00 -1.07
CA PHE A 19 -8.72 2.72 -1.67
C PHE A 19 -8.35 3.62 -2.85
N LEU A 20 -9.33 3.86 -3.73
CA LEU A 20 -9.28 4.81 -4.83
C LEU A 20 -10.62 5.55 -4.92
N PHE A 21 -10.58 6.88 -4.77
CA PHE A 21 -11.71 7.70 -5.17
C PHE A 21 -11.86 7.63 -6.71
N CYS A 22 -13.09 7.58 -7.25
CA CYS A 22 -13.39 7.34 -8.67
C CYS A 22 -12.95 5.96 -9.23
N ARG A 23 -12.64 4.98 -8.38
CA ARG A 23 -12.21 3.63 -8.80
C ARG A 23 -13.15 2.95 -9.79
N ASP A 24 -14.45 3.09 -9.58
CA ASP A 24 -15.48 2.44 -10.40
C ASP A 24 -16.00 3.37 -11.51
N TRP A 25 -15.37 4.53 -11.69
CA TRP A 25 -15.70 5.46 -12.77
C TRP A 25 -15.00 5.07 -14.06
N PRO A 26 -15.63 5.29 -15.22
CA PRO A 26 -15.00 5.08 -16.52
C PRO A 26 -13.87 6.10 -16.74
N VAL A 27 -12.84 5.71 -17.50
CA VAL A 27 -11.59 6.47 -17.68
C VAL A 27 -11.86 7.88 -18.24
N GLU A 28 -12.87 8.01 -19.11
CA GLU A 28 -13.25 9.26 -19.76
C GLU A 28 -13.69 10.32 -18.74
N LYS A 29 -14.33 9.90 -17.65
CA LYS A 29 -14.81 10.79 -16.58
C LYS A 29 -13.69 11.27 -15.66
N LEU A 30 -12.52 10.65 -15.69
CA LEU A 30 -11.40 11.04 -14.83
C LEU A 30 -10.83 12.42 -15.22
N LYS A 31 -11.00 12.83 -16.48
CA LYS A 31 -10.57 14.15 -16.97
C LYS A 31 -11.30 15.32 -16.31
N GLU A 32 -12.48 15.06 -15.74
CA GLU A 32 -13.35 16.08 -15.13
C GLU A 32 -13.26 16.09 -13.60
N VAL A 33 -12.51 15.16 -13.01
CA VAL A 33 -12.38 15.02 -11.54
C VAL A 33 -11.67 16.25 -10.97
N LYS A 34 -12.30 16.87 -9.96
CA LYS A 34 -11.70 18.01 -9.25
C LYS A 34 -10.99 17.53 -7.99
N VAL A 35 -10.04 18.33 -7.52
CA VAL A 35 -9.34 18.10 -6.25
C VAL A 35 -10.33 17.95 -5.10
N ALA A 36 -11.41 18.75 -5.09
CA ALA A 36 -12.46 18.68 -4.07
C ALA A 36 -13.17 17.31 -4.01
N ASP A 37 -13.22 16.59 -5.13
CA ASP A 37 -13.79 15.26 -5.19
C ASP A 37 -12.79 14.23 -4.66
N ALA A 38 -11.52 14.31 -5.07
CA ALA A 38 -10.45 13.43 -4.59
C ALA A 38 -10.28 13.46 -3.07
N LEU A 39 -10.52 14.59 -2.41
CA LEU A 39 -10.38 14.76 -0.96
C LEU A 39 -11.41 13.98 -0.10
N LYS A 40 -12.44 13.36 -0.71
CA LYS A 40 -13.45 12.57 0.00
C LYS A 40 -12.99 11.13 0.17
N HIS A 41 -12.08 10.89 1.11
CA HIS A 41 -11.55 9.56 1.38
C HIS A 41 -12.44 8.78 2.39
N PRO A 42 -12.91 7.55 2.09
CA PRO A 42 -13.88 6.84 2.94
C PRO A 42 -13.27 6.08 4.12
N ASN A 43 -12.05 5.56 4.00
CA ASN A 43 -11.47 4.65 5.02
C ASN A 43 -10.43 5.32 5.93
N TRP A 44 -9.78 6.38 5.46
CA TRP A 44 -8.64 7.01 6.11
C TRP A 44 -8.84 8.53 6.14
N SER A 45 -8.53 9.15 7.27
CA SER A 45 -8.43 10.61 7.38
C SER A 45 -6.96 10.99 7.18
N MET A 46 -6.64 11.55 6.01
CA MET A 46 -5.25 11.83 5.63
C MET A 46 -5.08 13.26 5.11
N GLY A 47 -3.82 13.71 5.01
CA GLY A 47 -3.48 15.00 4.40
C GLY A 47 -3.89 15.09 2.92
N LYS A 48 -3.97 16.31 2.40
CA LYS A 48 -4.45 16.56 1.02
C LYS A 48 -3.59 15.88 -0.04
N LYS A 49 -2.26 15.92 0.10
CA LYS A 49 -1.30 15.36 -0.87
C LYS A 49 -1.45 13.84 -1.01
N ILE A 50 -1.34 13.12 0.08
CA ILE A 50 -1.49 11.65 0.10
C ILE A 50 -2.89 11.20 -0.35
N THR A 51 -3.92 12.00 -0.06
CA THR A 51 -5.27 11.72 -0.54
C THR A 51 -5.37 11.80 -2.07
N VAL A 52 -4.73 12.80 -2.69
CA VAL A 52 -4.67 12.91 -4.17
C VAL A 52 -3.79 11.81 -4.76
N ASP A 53 -2.62 11.54 -4.19
CA ASP A 53 -1.74 10.47 -4.64
C ASP A 53 -2.40 9.08 -4.55
N SER A 54 -3.26 8.87 -3.54
CA SER A 54 -4.04 7.64 -3.42
C SER A 54 -5.09 7.56 -4.53
N ALA A 55 -5.71 8.68 -4.91
CA ALA A 55 -6.68 8.73 -6.02
C ALA A 55 -6.05 8.49 -7.40
N THR A 56 -4.76 8.80 -7.57
CA THR A 56 -4.00 8.54 -8.81
C THR A 56 -3.19 7.26 -8.76
N LEU A 57 -3.21 6.50 -7.66
CA LEU A 57 -2.33 5.35 -7.39
C LEU A 57 -0.83 5.69 -7.30
N PHE A 58 -0.47 6.98 -7.38
CA PHE A 58 0.92 7.42 -7.27
C PHE A 58 1.51 7.09 -5.90
N ASN A 59 0.70 7.14 -4.85
CA ASN A 59 1.13 6.76 -3.50
C ASN A 59 1.69 5.33 -3.49
N LYS A 60 1.02 4.39 -4.17
CA LYS A 60 1.48 3.00 -4.22
C LYS A 60 2.72 2.83 -5.10
N GLY A 61 2.86 3.64 -6.16
CA GLY A 61 4.09 3.70 -6.94
C GLY A 61 5.29 4.13 -6.10
N LEU A 62 5.11 5.13 -5.22
CA LEU A 62 6.15 5.53 -4.26
C LEU A 62 6.44 4.43 -3.24
N GLU A 63 5.42 3.74 -2.74
CA GLU A 63 5.59 2.60 -1.82
C GLU A 63 6.32 1.41 -2.48
N VAL A 64 6.18 1.19 -3.78
CA VAL A 64 6.99 0.17 -4.51
C VAL A 64 8.47 0.54 -4.45
N ILE A 65 8.80 1.82 -4.70
CA ILE A 65 10.18 2.30 -4.59
C ILE A 65 10.67 2.18 -3.14
N GLU A 66 9.86 2.55 -2.17
CA GLU A 66 10.17 2.41 -0.74
C GLU A 66 10.45 0.94 -0.37
N ALA A 67 9.61 0.00 -0.81
CA ALA A 67 9.78 -1.42 -0.53
C ALA A 67 11.10 -1.98 -1.08
N HIS A 68 11.50 -1.55 -2.28
CA HIS A 68 12.83 -1.86 -2.83
C HIS A 68 13.96 -1.38 -1.92
N TYR A 69 13.92 -0.12 -1.46
CA TYR A 69 14.97 0.44 -0.59
C TYR A 69 14.97 -0.14 0.82
N LEU A 70 13.80 -0.40 1.41
CA LEU A 70 13.69 -0.89 2.80
C LEU A 70 14.02 -2.38 2.93
N PHE A 71 13.62 -3.19 1.94
CA PHE A 71 13.69 -4.65 2.03
C PHE A 71 14.64 -5.28 1.02
N GLY A 72 15.16 -4.52 0.06
CA GLY A 72 16.05 -5.03 -0.98
C GLY A 72 15.33 -5.91 -2.01
N ALA A 73 14.00 -5.81 -2.13
CA ALA A 73 13.22 -6.57 -3.11
C ALA A 73 13.43 -5.98 -4.52
N GLU A 74 13.61 -6.83 -5.52
CA GLU A 74 13.68 -6.38 -6.91
C GLU A 74 12.32 -5.87 -7.38
N TYR A 75 12.31 -4.93 -8.33
CA TYR A 75 11.06 -4.35 -8.82
C TYR A 75 10.13 -5.38 -9.48
N ASP A 76 10.67 -6.46 -10.05
CA ASP A 76 9.86 -7.54 -10.62
C ASP A 76 9.24 -8.45 -9.54
N ASP A 77 9.73 -8.37 -8.30
CA ASP A 77 9.22 -9.09 -7.13
C ASP A 77 8.33 -8.20 -6.24
N ILE A 78 7.82 -7.08 -6.76
CA ILE A 78 6.86 -6.24 -6.03
C ILE A 78 5.61 -6.12 -6.87
N GLU A 79 4.49 -6.64 -6.36
CA GLU A 79 3.20 -6.62 -7.04
C GLU A 79 2.21 -5.73 -6.30
N ILE A 80 1.56 -4.82 -7.02
CA ILE A 80 0.48 -3.99 -6.48
C ILE A 80 -0.84 -4.73 -6.59
N VAL A 81 -1.56 -4.85 -5.48
CA VAL A 81 -2.90 -5.46 -5.45
C VAL A 81 -3.91 -4.51 -4.81
N ILE A 82 -5.07 -4.34 -5.43
CA ILE A 82 -6.15 -3.51 -4.88
C ILE A 82 -6.99 -4.35 -3.92
N HIS A 83 -7.09 -3.89 -2.67
CA HIS A 83 -7.90 -4.49 -1.61
C HIS A 83 -8.81 -3.43 -0.95
N PRO A 84 -10.06 -3.32 -1.40
CA PRO A 84 -10.97 -2.24 -0.97
C PRO A 84 -11.25 -2.20 0.53
N GLN A 85 -11.23 -3.36 1.20
CA GLN A 85 -11.62 -3.48 2.61
C GLN A 85 -10.55 -2.96 3.56
N SER A 86 -9.31 -2.78 3.10
CA SER A 86 -8.22 -2.21 3.91
C SER A 86 -7.90 -2.98 5.20
N ILE A 87 -8.25 -4.27 5.27
CA ILE A 87 -7.99 -5.13 6.44
C ILE A 87 -6.63 -5.80 6.35
N ILE A 88 -6.26 -6.28 5.15
CA ILE A 88 -4.91 -6.74 4.87
C ILE A 88 -4.09 -5.52 4.46
N HIS A 89 -3.01 -5.24 5.19
CA HIS A 89 -2.21 -4.04 4.96
C HIS A 89 -1.05 -4.29 3.99
N SER A 90 -0.49 -5.50 3.98
CA SER A 90 0.45 -6.01 2.98
C SER A 90 0.70 -7.50 3.22
N MET A 91 1.31 -8.17 2.23
CA MET A 91 1.65 -9.58 2.32
C MET A 91 3.06 -9.82 1.77
N ILE A 92 3.67 -10.91 2.24
CA ILE A 92 4.94 -11.40 1.74
C ILE A 92 4.79 -12.86 1.32
N GLU A 93 5.26 -13.19 0.12
CA GLU A 93 5.46 -14.58 -0.30
C GLU A 93 6.85 -15.03 0.11
N THR A 94 6.96 -16.26 0.63
CA THR A 94 8.23 -16.85 1.02
C THR A 94 8.64 -17.96 0.04
N GLN A 95 9.87 -18.45 0.17
CA GLN A 95 10.47 -19.39 -0.79
C GLN A 95 9.73 -20.73 -0.92
N ASP A 96 8.94 -21.11 0.08
CA ASP A 96 8.12 -22.33 0.05
C ASP A 96 6.71 -22.07 -0.52
N SER A 97 6.50 -20.90 -1.14
CA SER A 97 5.23 -20.39 -1.65
C SER A 97 4.16 -20.15 -0.58
N SER A 98 4.53 -20.14 0.71
CA SER A 98 3.64 -19.66 1.76
C SER A 98 3.55 -18.13 1.76
N VAL A 99 2.36 -17.62 2.06
CA VAL A 99 2.09 -16.18 2.13
C VAL A 99 1.80 -15.79 3.57
N LEU A 100 2.56 -14.82 4.08
CA LEU A 100 2.31 -14.19 5.37
C LEU A 100 1.71 -12.81 5.16
N ALA A 101 0.59 -12.55 5.82
CA ALA A 101 -0.15 -11.29 5.71
C ALA A 101 -0.29 -10.64 7.08
N GLN A 102 -0.15 -9.31 7.14
CA GLN A 102 -0.50 -8.54 8.33
C GLN A 102 -1.91 -7.98 8.18
N LEU A 103 -2.79 -8.37 9.10
CA LEU A 103 -4.18 -7.92 9.16
C LEU A 103 -4.37 -6.99 10.36
N GLY A 104 -5.22 -5.98 10.19
CA GLY A 104 -5.54 -5.02 11.24
C GLY A 104 -6.69 -4.11 10.86
N TRP A 105 -7.10 -3.28 11.82
CA TRP A 105 -7.97 -2.16 11.50
C TRP A 105 -7.19 -1.09 10.73
N PRO A 106 -7.82 -0.37 9.78
CA PRO A 106 -7.20 0.73 9.05
C PRO A 106 -6.99 1.94 9.97
N ASP A 107 -5.98 1.86 10.82
CA ASP A 107 -5.64 2.86 11.82
C ASP A 107 -4.12 3.00 11.97
N MET A 108 -3.59 4.18 11.67
CA MET A 108 -2.15 4.47 11.70
C MET A 108 -1.54 4.36 13.10
N ARG A 109 -2.35 4.43 14.16
CA ARG A 109 -1.86 4.21 15.53
C ARG A 109 -1.29 2.80 15.71
N LEU A 110 -1.76 1.82 14.94
CA LEU A 110 -1.29 0.43 15.02
C LEU A 110 0.16 0.25 14.50
N PRO A 111 0.52 0.64 13.27
CA PRO A 111 1.92 0.57 12.82
C PRO A 111 2.85 1.48 13.62
N ILE A 112 2.40 2.67 14.06
CA ILE A 112 3.20 3.56 14.92
C ILE A 112 3.50 2.91 16.27
N LEU A 113 2.52 2.25 16.89
CA LEU A 113 2.75 1.55 18.14
C LEU A 113 3.76 0.41 17.95
N TYR A 114 3.65 -0.34 16.86
CA TYR A 114 4.56 -1.44 16.58
C TYR A 114 6.00 -0.97 16.39
N THR A 115 6.24 0.14 15.66
CA THR A 115 7.61 0.67 15.51
C THR A 115 8.21 1.13 16.84
N LEU A 116 7.40 1.65 17.76
CA LEU A 116 7.86 2.08 19.09
C LEU A 116 8.07 0.94 20.09
N SER A 117 7.39 -0.19 19.90
CA SER A 117 7.42 -1.32 20.82
C SER A 117 8.25 -2.51 20.34
N TRP A 118 8.67 -2.50 19.06
CA TRP A 118 9.44 -3.58 18.46
C TRP A 118 10.71 -3.91 19.28
N PRO A 119 11.04 -5.20 19.50
CA PRO A 119 10.41 -6.41 18.95
C PRO A 119 9.20 -6.92 19.72
N ASP A 120 8.84 -6.27 20.83
CA ASP A 120 7.74 -6.68 21.69
C ASP A 120 6.37 -6.21 21.16
N ARG A 121 5.31 -6.74 21.77
CA ARG A 121 3.94 -6.29 21.52
C ARG A 121 3.30 -5.81 22.81
N ILE A 122 2.73 -4.61 22.76
CA ILE A 122 2.02 -4.01 23.90
C ILE A 122 0.54 -4.39 23.84
N TYR A 123 -0.01 -4.80 24.98
CA TYR A 123 -1.45 -5.04 25.11
C TYR A 123 -2.24 -3.75 24.85
N CYS A 124 -3.28 -3.86 24.02
CA CYS A 124 -4.16 -2.75 23.69
C CYS A 124 -5.60 -3.11 24.02
N SER A 125 -6.37 -2.13 24.52
CA SER A 125 -7.73 -2.39 24.97
C SER A 125 -8.70 -2.66 23.82
N GLU A 126 -9.68 -3.54 24.05
CA GLU A 126 -10.80 -3.82 23.13
C GLU A 126 -11.68 -2.57 22.86
N ILE A 127 -11.58 -1.53 23.71
CA ILE A 127 -12.23 -0.23 23.49
C ILE A 127 -11.52 0.55 22.38
N THR A 128 -10.20 0.45 22.31
CA THR A 128 -9.39 1.14 21.29
C THR A 128 -9.42 0.40 19.97
N TRP A 129 -9.18 -0.91 20.01
CA TRP A 129 -9.22 -1.79 18.85
C TRP A 129 -9.97 -3.07 19.24
N PRO A 130 -11.24 -3.21 18.80
CA PRO A 130 -11.97 -4.45 19.05
C PRO A 130 -11.30 -5.60 18.29
N ARG A 131 -11.43 -6.82 18.80
CA ARG A 131 -10.92 -8.00 18.12
C ARG A 131 -11.49 -8.10 16.70
N LEU A 132 -10.60 -8.32 15.74
CA LEU A 132 -10.97 -8.48 14.33
C LEU A 132 -11.80 -9.77 14.16
N ASP A 133 -13.06 -9.60 13.78
CA ASP A 133 -14.00 -10.70 13.55
C ASP A 133 -14.15 -10.97 12.05
N LEU A 134 -13.35 -11.90 11.52
CA LEU A 134 -13.32 -12.25 10.10
C LEU A 134 -14.66 -12.80 9.61
N CYS A 135 -15.42 -13.49 10.46
CA CYS A 135 -16.73 -14.03 10.10
C CYS A 135 -17.76 -12.90 9.90
N LYS A 136 -17.68 -11.82 10.71
CA LYS A 136 -18.54 -10.64 10.53
C LYS A 136 -18.11 -9.75 9.36
N LEU A 137 -16.81 -9.67 9.08
CA LEU A 137 -16.29 -8.89 7.94
C LEU A 137 -16.76 -9.44 6.59
N GLY A 138 -17.03 -10.75 6.51
CA GLY A 138 -17.56 -11.38 5.31
C GLY A 138 -16.48 -11.62 4.27
N SER A 139 -16.36 -10.74 3.27
CA SER A 139 -15.49 -10.95 2.12
C SER A 139 -14.28 -10.02 2.08
N LEU A 140 -13.12 -10.60 1.78
CA LEU A 140 -11.90 -9.88 1.42
C LEU A 140 -11.68 -10.09 -0.07
N THR A 141 -11.63 -9.00 -0.84
CA THR A 141 -11.50 -9.07 -2.30
C THR A 141 -10.19 -8.46 -2.76
N PHE A 142 -9.67 -9.00 -3.85
CA PHE A 142 -8.40 -8.60 -4.46
C PHE A 142 -8.58 -8.46 -5.95
N ARG A 143 -7.88 -7.50 -6.55
CA ARG A 143 -7.83 -7.34 -8.00
C ARG A 143 -6.57 -6.60 -8.42
N ALA A 144 -6.13 -6.85 -9.65
CA ALA A 144 -5.04 -6.09 -10.25
C ALA A 144 -5.42 -4.60 -10.46
N PRO A 145 -4.44 -3.68 -10.40
CA PRO A 145 -4.62 -2.31 -10.84
C PRO A 145 -4.82 -2.24 -12.36
N ASP A 146 -5.60 -1.25 -12.78
CA ASP A 146 -5.79 -0.93 -14.19
C ASP A 146 -4.72 0.08 -14.63
N ASN A 147 -3.75 -0.37 -15.42
CA ASN A 147 -2.61 0.44 -15.83
C ASN A 147 -2.98 1.55 -16.83
N GLU A 148 -4.08 1.41 -17.59
CA GLU A 148 -4.57 2.49 -18.45
C GLU A 148 -5.17 3.61 -17.59
N LYS A 149 -5.86 3.22 -16.52
CA LYS A 149 -6.44 4.14 -15.56
C LYS A 149 -5.41 4.79 -14.64
N TYR A 150 -4.35 4.06 -14.29
CA TYR A 150 -3.32 4.47 -13.33
C TYR A 150 -1.91 4.43 -13.94
N PRO A 151 -1.60 5.34 -14.88
CA PRO A 151 -0.30 5.38 -15.55
C PRO A 151 0.86 5.68 -14.58
N SER A 152 0.58 6.28 -13.44
CA SER A 152 1.52 6.53 -12.33
C SER A 152 2.26 5.28 -11.88
N VAL A 153 1.59 4.12 -11.91
CA VAL A 153 2.18 2.83 -11.54
C VAL A 153 3.35 2.51 -12.45
N ASN A 154 3.12 2.53 -13.77
CA ASN A 154 4.16 2.25 -14.76
C ASN A 154 5.33 3.25 -14.66
N LEU A 155 5.03 4.52 -14.40
CA LEU A 155 6.07 5.55 -14.19
C LEU A 155 6.94 5.25 -12.97
N ALA A 156 6.34 4.77 -11.86
CA ALA A 156 7.09 4.41 -10.67
C ALA A 156 8.02 3.20 -10.89
N TYR A 157 7.52 2.14 -11.53
CA TYR A 157 8.37 0.99 -11.90
C TYR A 157 9.49 1.40 -12.86
N ALA A 158 9.20 2.23 -13.87
CA ALA A 158 10.20 2.71 -14.82
C ALA A 158 11.28 3.57 -14.13
N ALA A 159 10.88 4.48 -13.24
CA ALA A 159 11.80 5.31 -12.48
C ALA A 159 12.66 4.49 -11.51
N GLY A 160 12.05 3.50 -10.86
CA GLY A 160 12.74 2.55 -10.00
C GLY A 160 13.83 1.77 -10.74
N ARG A 161 13.46 1.14 -11.87
CA ARG A 161 14.39 0.38 -12.71
C ARG A 161 15.50 1.23 -13.33
N ALA A 162 15.21 2.48 -13.67
CA ALA A 162 16.23 3.41 -14.15
C ALA A 162 17.28 3.73 -13.06
N GLY A 163 16.88 3.64 -11.79
CA GLY A 163 17.74 3.85 -10.64
C GLY A 163 18.35 5.26 -10.58
N GLY A 164 19.48 5.37 -9.89
CA GLY A 164 20.21 6.64 -9.73
C GLY A 164 19.32 7.72 -9.10
N THR A 165 19.19 8.87 -9.76
CA THR A 165 18.39 10.00 -9.27
C THR A 165 16.96 10.00 -9.78
N MET A 166 16.56 9.03 -10.61
CA MET A 166 15.27 9.06 -11.30
C MET A 166 14.08 8.97 -10.33
N THR A 167 14.21 8.20 -9.25
CA THR A 167 13.20 8.12 -8.19
C THR A 167 12.99 9.47 -7.48
N GLY A 168 14.07 10.23 -7.28
CA GLY A 168 14.00 11.60 -6.75
C GLY A 168 13.35 12.58 -7.72
N VAL A 169 13.66 12.46 -9.02
CA VAL A 169 13.00 13.25 -10.07
C VAL A 169 11.50 12.97 -10.12
N LEU A 170 11.11 11.70 -10.07
CA LEU A 170 9.71 11.28 -10.03
C LEU A 170 8.98 11.88 -8.82
N SER A 171 9.58 11.78 -7.63
CA SER A 171 8.98 12.33 -6.41
C SER A 171 8.88 13.86 -6.42
N ALA A 172 9.81 14.56 -7.08
CA ALA A 172 9.80 16.01 -7.15
C ALA A 172 8.81 16.54 -8.21
N ALA A 173 8.60 15.79 -9.29
CA ALA A 173 7.67 16.13 -10.36
C ALA A 173 6.19 15.94 -9.95
N ASN A 174 5.92 15.08 -8.97
CA ASN A 174 4.58 14.81 -8.43
C ASN A 174 4.23 15.70 -7.24
#